data_AF-A0A2V5MMZ3-F1
#
_entry.id   AF-A0A2V5MMZ3-F1
#
_cell.length_a   1.000
_cell.length_b   1.000
_cell.length_c   1.000
_cell.angle_alpha   90.00
_cell.angle_beta   90.00
_cell.angle_gamma   90.00
#
_symmetry.space_group_name_H-M   'P 1'
#
loop_
_entity.id
_entity.type
_entity.pdbx_description
1 polymer ?
#
loop_
_entity_poly.entity_id
_entity_poly.type
_entity_poly.pdbx_seq_one_letter_code
_entity_poly.pdbx_strand_id
1 'polypeptide(L)'
;EAGAAGRETRGIIRVHQFDKVELVKITTPEKSYQELESLTIDAERVLQLLGLHYRVVELCTGDLGFGSAKTYDLEVWSPGQDAYLEVSSCSNFEDFQARRMQLRFKNRDGENRFCHTLNGSGVALPRLFVALIENFQQPDGSVRIPENLQPYFGASEIR
;
A
#
# COMPACT_ATOMS: atom_id res chain seq x y z
N GLU A 1 -4.30 1.13 -18.83
CA GLU A 1 -5.48 0.88 -17.97
C GLU A 1 -6.73 1.45 -18.64
N ALA A 2 -7.79 0.67 -18.84
CA ALA A 2 -9.04 1.20 -19.38
C ALA A 2 -9.64 2.21 -18.39
N GLY A 3 -9.98 3.42 -18.84
CA GLY A 3 -10.48 4.52 -17.99
C GLY A 3 -9.45 5.59 -17.61
N ALA A 4 -8.17 5.41 -17.95
CA ALA A 4 -7.08 6.34 -17.60
C ALA A 4 -6.72 7.36 -18.70
N ALA A 5 -7.59 7.62 -19.67
CA ALA A 5 -7.27 8.44 -20.83
C ALA A 5 -6.84 9.87 -20.42
N GLY A 6 -5.58 10.23 -20.70
CA GLY A 6 -5.04 11.58 -20.49
C GLY A 6 -4.48 11.90 -19.10
N ARG A 7 -4.55 10.98 -18.13
CA ARG A 7 -3.98 11.16 -16.79
C ARG A 7 -2.65 10.39 -16.65
N GLU A 8 -1.60 11.08 -16.18
CA GLU A 8 -0.29 10.47 -15.82
C GLU A 8 0.35 9.61 -16.92
N THR A 9 0.31 10.08 -18.18
CA THR A 9 0.75 9.29 -19.35
C THR A 9 2.27 9.23 -19.54
N ARG A 10 3.06 9.90 -18.70
CA ARG A 10 4.52 10.01 -18.81
C ARG A 10 5.19 9.51 -17.53
N GLY A 11 6.26 8.74 -17.68
CA GLY A 11 7.00 8.14 -16.56
C GLY A 11 6.47 6.76 -16.18
N ILE A 12 6.68 6.35 -14.93
CA ILE A 12 6.33 5.02 -14.44
C ILE A 12 5.19 5.00 -13.41
N ILE A 13 4.63 6.16 -13.05
CA ILE A 13 3.57 6.28 -12.03
C ILE A 13 2.36 5.40 -12.37
N ARG A 14 2.09 5.23 -13.67
CA ARG A 14 1.00 4.41 -14.19
C ARG A 14 1.48 3.58 -15.35
N VAL A 15 1.53 2.27 -15.15
CA VAL A 15 2.05 1.30 -16.12
C VAL A 15 1.16 0.07 -16.17
N HIS A 16 1.20 -0.65 -17.30
CA HIS A 16 0.41 -1.86 -17.49
C HIS A 16 0.88 -3.04 -16.63
N GLN A 17 2.16 -3.03 -16.24
CA GLN A 17 2.78 -4.08 -15.45
C GLN A 17 3.67 -3.43 -14.40
N PHE A 18 3.55 -3.87 -13.16
CA PHE A 18 4.40 -3.45 -12.06
C PHE A 18 4.47 -4.54 -11.00
N ASP A 19 5.51 -4.45 -10.17
CA ASP A 19 5.71 -5.34 -9.03
C ASP A 19 5.02 -4.79 -7.78
N LYS A 20 4.43 -5.72 -7.02
CA LYS A 20 3.76 -5.42 -5.75
C LYS A 20 3.92 -6.58 -4.78
N VAL A 21 4.29 -6.25 -3.54
CA VAL A 21 4.19 -7.17 -2.40
C VAL A 21 2.87 -6.87 -1.70
N GLU A 22 1.99 -7.87 -1.63
CA GLU A 22 0.69 -7.75 -0.97
C GLU A 22 0.74 -8.34 0.44
N LEU A 23 0.13 -7.66 1.39
CA LEU A 23 -0.17 -8.14 2.72
C LEU A 23 -1.63 -8.60 2.74
N VAL A 24 -1.89 -9.81 3.22
CA VAL A 24 -3.25 -10.38 3.30
C VAL A 24 -3.45 -10.95 4.70
N LYS A 25 -4.59 -10.61 5.32
CA LYS A 25 -4.99 -11.18 6.61
C LYS A 25 -6.37 -11.82 6.51
N ILE A 26 -6.50 -13.00 7.11
CA ILE A 26 -7.77 -13.69 7.34
C ILE A 26 -7.92 -13.79 8.86
N THR A 27 -8.99 -13.23 9.40
CA THR A 27 -9.15 -13.10 10.85
C THR A 27 -10.60 -13.32 11.28
N THR A 28 -10.83 -13.35 12.59
CA THR A 28 -12.19 -13.43 13.13
C THR A 28 -12.86 -12.06 13.08
N PRO A 29 -14.20 -11.99 12.98
CA PRO A 29 -14.92 -10.72 12.93
C PRO A 29 -14.55 -9.74 14.06
N GLU A 30 -14.30 -10.28 15.26
CA GLU A 30 -14.03 -9.50 16.46
C GLU A 30 -12.67 -8.79 16.44
N LYS A 31 -11.75 -9.24 15.58
CA LYS A 31 -10.38 -8.69 15.48
C LYS A 31 -10.16 -7.85 14.23
N SER A 32 -11.07 -7.85 13.26
CA SER A 32 -10.76 -7.33 11.92
C SER A 32 -10.32 -5.87 11.91
N TYR A 33 -10.96 -4.99 12.69
CA TYR A 33 -10.58 -3.58 12.73
C TYR A 33 -9.24 -3.36 13.43
N GLN A 34 -8.92 -4.14 14.48
CA GLN A 34 -7.58 -4.11 15.07
C GLN A 34 -6.52 -4.60 14.07
N GLU A 35 -6.84 -5.63 13.29
CA GLU A 35 -5.94 -6.14 12.25
C GLU A 35 -5.72 -5.15 11.12
N LEU A 36 -6.72 -4.30 10.81
CA LEU A 36 -6.58 -3.18 9.86
C LEU A 36 -5.55 -2.17 10.36
N GLU A 37 -5.64 -1.73 11.62
CA GLU A 37 -4.65 -0.80 12.19
C GLU A 37 -3.24 -1.40 12.12
N SER A 38 -3.08 -2.67 12.51
CA SER A 38 -1.79 -3.36 12.42
C SER A 38 -1.29 -3.50 10.97
N LEU A 39 -2.18 -3.78 10.01
CA LEU A 39 -1.83 -3.89 8.60
C LEU A 39 -1.33 -2.55 8.04
N THR A 40 -2.00 -1.45 8.39
CA THR A 40 -1.58 -0.10 8.02
C THR A 40 -0.20 0.22 8.60
N ILE A 41 0.02 -0.09 9.88
CA ILE A 41 1.32 0.10 10.56
C ILE A 41 2.43 -0.71 9.87
N ASP A 42 2.16 -1.94 9.44
CA ASP A 42 3.13 -2.76 8.73
C ASP A 42 3.57 -2.10 7.40
N ALA A 43 2.64 -1.48 6.66
CA ALA A 43 2.95 -0.73 5.44
C ALA A 43 3.68 0.59 5.74
N GLU A 44 3.24 1.35 6.76
CA GLU A 44 3.89 2.58 7.22
C GLU A 44 5.35 2.33 7.61
N ARG A 45 5.62 1.19 8.25
CA ARG A 45 6.97 0.83 8.71
C ARG A 45 7.96 0.78 7.56
N VAL A 46 7.54 0.32 6.37
CA VAL A 46 8.39 0.32 5.17
C VAL A 46 8.78 1.75 4.79
N LEU A 47 7.83 2.69 4.74
CA LEU A 47 8.09 4.09 4.41
C LEU A 47 9.00 4.77 5.43
N GLN A 48 8.78 4.50 6.73
CA GLN A 48 9.61 5.02 7.82
C GLN A 48 11.05 4.50 7.73
N LEU A 49 11.23 3.20 7.45
CA LEU A 49 12.56 2.60 7.26
C LEU A 49 13.28 3.16 6.03
N LEU A 50 12.54 3.56 5.00
CA LEU A 50 13.10 4.21 3.82
C LEU A 50 13.35 5.71 4.03
N GLY A 51 12.93 6.29 5.16
CA GLY A 51 13.09 7.71 5.46
C GLY A 51 12.23 8.62 4.56
N LEU A 52 11.09 8.13 4.08
CA LEU A 52 10.18 8.86 3.20
C LEU A 52 9.14 9.63 4.01
N HIS A 53 8.86 10.87 3.61
CA HIS A 53 7.77 11.65 4.17
C HIS A 53 6.44 11.20 3.55
N TYR A 54 5.45 10.88 4.39
CA TYR A 54 4.17 10.36 3.96
C TYR A 54 3.03 10.84 4.87
N ARG A 55 1.80 10.62 4.42
CA ARG A 55 0.57 10.80 5.21
C ARG A 55 -0.33 9.57 5.08
N VAL A 56 -1.21 9.40 6.06
CA VAL A 56 -2.27 8.39 6.06
C VAL A 56 -3.60 9.09 5.87
N VAL A 57 -4.41 8.61 4.92
CA VAL A 57 -5.72 9.16 4.57
C VAL A 57 -6.79 8.09 4.79
N GLU A 58 -7.77 8.38 5.63
CA GLU A 58 -8.99 7.56 5.69
C GLU A 58 -9.90 7.94 4.54
N LEU A 59 -10.27 6.96 3.70
CA LEU A 59 -11.12 7.21 2.54
C LEU A 59 -12.56 7.50 2.97
N CYS A 60 -13.16 8.50 2.32
CA CYS A 60 -14.58 8.78 2.51
C CYS A 60 -15.45 7.77 1.73
N THR A 61 -16.72 7.68 2.08
CA THR A 61 -17.64 6.67 1.52
C THR A 61 -17.77 6.71 0.00
N GLY A 62 -17.62 7.88 -0.63
CA GLY A 62 -17.68 8.04 -2.09
C GLY A 62 -16.44 7.53 -2.83
N ASP A 63 -15.33 7.31 -2.12
CA ASP A 63 -14.05 6.88 -2.67
C ASP A 63 -13.70 5.44 -2.27
N LEU A 64 -14.53 4.80 -1.43
CA LEU A 64 -14.36 3.40 -1.07
C LEU A 64 -14.55 2.48 -2.28
N GLY A 65 -13.65 1.51 -2.42
CA GLY A 65 -13.80 0.43 -3.38
C GLY A 65 -15.02 -0.44 -3.08
N PHE A 66 -15.62 -1.02 -4.13
CA PHE A 66 -16.91 -1.74 -4.10
C PHE A 66 -17.14 -2.73 -2.93
N GLY A 67 -16.10 -3.41 -2.46
CA GLY A 67 -16.21 -4.39 -1.37
C GLY A 67 -15.59 -3.95 -0.04
N SER A 68 -14.95 -2.79 0.02
CA SER A 68 -14.27 -2.35 1.24
C SER A 68 -15.26 -1.73 2.22
N ALA A 69 -15.16 -2.12 3.49
CA ALA A 69 -15.90 -1.51 4.58
C ALA A 69 -15.16 -0.29 5.16
N LYS A 70 -13.82 -0.32 5.18
CA LYS A 70 -12.95 0.78 5.60
C LYS A 70 -11.58 0.65 4.96
N THR A 71 -11.02 1.76 4.48
CA THR A 71 -9.73 1.81 3.79
C THR A 71 -8.89 2.98 4.27
N TYR A 72 -7.60 2.73 4.45
CA TYR A 72 -6.55 3.73 4.62
C TYR A 72 -5.61 3.73 3.42
N ASP A 73 -5.40 4.89 2.82
CA ASP A 73 -4.36 5.08 1.81
C ASP A 73 -3.14 5.72 2.45
N LEU A 74 -1.95 5.18 2.11
CA LEU A 74 -0.68 5.76 2.46
C LEU A 74 -0.14 6.47 1.24
N GLU A 75 0.11 7.76 1.37
CA GLU A 75 0.59 8.59 0.27
C GLU A 75 1.94 9.19 0.61
N VAL A 76 2.91 9.06 -0.29
CA VAL A 76 4.27 9.55 -0.13
C VAL A 76 4.46 10.88 -0.85
N TRP A 77 5.23 11.79 -0.26
CA TRP A 77 5.56 13.07 -0.89
C TRP A 77 6.47 12.89 -2.11
N SER A 78 6.12 13.56 -3.21
CA SER A 78 6.84 13.53 -4.49
C SER A 78 7.19 14.96 -4.91
N PRO A 79 8.42 15.45 -4.63
CA PRO A 79 8.83 16.81 -4.93
C PRO A 79 8.69 17.22 -6.41
N GLY A 80 8.94 16.29 -7.34
CA GLY A 80 8.86 16.53 -8.78
C GLY A 80 7.43 16.64 -9.30
N GLN A 81 6.47 16.04 -8.58
CA GLN A 81 5.03 16.15 -8.88
C GLN A 81 4.33 17.23 -8.06
N ASP A 82 4.98 17.79 -7.04
CA ASP A 82 4.40 18.70 -6.05
C ASP A 82 3.11 18.15 -5.41
N ALA A 83 3.12 16.84 -5.11
CA ALA A 83 1.95 16.11 -4.66
C ALA A 83 2.31 14.91 -3.78
N TYR A 84 1.30 14.40 -3.09
CA TYR A 84 1.35 13.09 -2.44
C TYR A 84 0.89 12.00 -3.44
N LEU A 85 1.65 10.93 -3.54
CA LEU A 85 1.36 9.77 -4.40
C LEU A 85 0.96 8.56 -3.56
N GLU A 86 -0.22 8.00 -3.81
CA GLU A 86 -0.70 6.80 -3.14
C GLU A 86 0.22 5.60 -3.44
N VAL A 87 0.86 5.04 -2.42
CA VAL A 87 1.79 3.90 -2.52
C VAL A 87 1.26 2.66 -1.82
N SER A 88 0.24 2.79 -0.98
CA SER A 88 -0.46 1.66 -0.39
C SER A 88 -1.91 2.00 -0.12
N SER A 89 -2.76 0.97 -0.16
CA SER A 89 -4.16 1.03 0.20
C SER A 89 -4.50 -0.19 1.05
N CYS A 90 -4.76 0.01 2.33
CA CYS A 90 -5.02 -1.02 3.34
C CYS A 90 -6.52 -1.06 3.65
N SER A 91 -7.17 -2.19 3.39
CA SER A 91 -8.63 -2.31 3.42
C SER A 91 -9.12 -3.47 4.26
N ASN A 92 -10.20 -3.25 5.02
CA ASN A 92 -10.99 -4.29 5.67
C ASN A 92 -12.28 -4.52 4.87
N PHE A 93 -12.53 -5.76 4.47
CA PHE A 93 -13.70 -6.15 3.67
C PHE A 93 -14.80 -6.78 4.50
N GLU A 94 -14.62 -6.87 5.82
CA GLU A 94 -15.43 -7.68 6.71
C GLU A 94 -15.65 -9.08 6.08
N ASP A 95 -16.89 -9.56 6.02
CA ASP A 95 -17.21 -10.85 5.43
C ASP A 95 -17.53 -10.81 3.92
N PHE A 96 -17.41 -9.65 3.26
CA PHE A 96 -17.82 -9.45 1.87
C PHE A 96 -17.16 -10.45 0.91
N GLN A 97 -15.83 -10.55 0.96
CA GLN A 97 -15.07 -11.49 0.12
C GLN A 97 -15.28 -12.93 0.60
N ALA A 98 -15.30 -13.15 1.93
CA ALA A 98 -15.47 -14.47 2.53
C ALA A 98 -16.78 -15.15 2.11
N ARG A 99 -17.88 -14.40 2.03
CA ARG A 99 -19.19 -14.89 1.54
C ARG A 99 -19.12 -15.37 0.10
N ARG A 100 -18.40 -14.65 -0.76
CA ARG A 100 -18.27 -14.97 -2.20
C ARG A 100 -17.34 -16.16 -2.43
N MET A 101 -16.33 -16.33 -1.57
CA MET A 101 -15.40 -17.47 -1.61
C MET A 101 -15.88 -18.69 -0.80
N GLN A 102 -16.98 -18.57 -0.04
CA GLN A 102 -17.42 -19.57 0.93
C GLN A 102 -16.39 -19.90 2.03
N LEU A 103 -15.58 -18.90 2.42
CA LEU A 103 -14.50 -19.04 3.41
C LEU A 103 -15.06 -18.92 4.84
N ARG A 104 -15.02 -20.03 5.58
CA ARG A 104 -15.64 -20.15 6.91
C ARG A 104 -14.69 -20.81 7.91
N PHE A 105 -14.92 -20.55 9.19
CA PHE A 105 -14.25 -21.22 10.31
C PHE A 105 -15.28 -21.71 11.32
N LYS A 106 -14.89 -22.68 12.17
CA LYS A 106 -15.71 -23.09 13.33
C LYS A 106 -15.38 -22.21 14.52
N ASN A 107 -16.40 -21.60 15.14
CA ASN A 107 -16.22 -20.89 16.41
C ASN A 107 -16.10 -21.88 17.58
N ARG A 108 -15.93 -21.34 18.80
CA ARG A 108 -15.82 -22.13 20.03
C ARG A 108 -17.06 -22.98 20.31
N ASP A 109 -18.22 -22.54 19.83
CA ASP A 109 -19.52 -23.21 19.98
C ASP A 109 -19.77 -24.26 18.88
N GLY A 110 -18.83 -24.43 17.94
CA GLY A 110 -18.91 -25.41 16.85
C GLY A 110 -19.69 -24.96 15.62
N GLU A 111 -20.16 -23.71 15.60
CA GLU A 111 -20.91 -23.11 14.50
C GLU A 111 -19.98 -22.64 13.38
N ASN A 112 -20.43 -22.82 12.14
CA ASN A 112 -19.71 -22.28 10.97
C ASN A 112 -20.01 -20.79 10.84
N ARG A 113 -18.98 -19.95 10.95
CA ARG A 113 -19.06 -18.49 10.73
C ARG A 113 -18.15 -18.08 9.58
N PHE A 114 -18.53 -17.02 8.86
CA PHE A 114 -17.63 -16.39 7.88
C PHE A 114 -16.51 -15.65 8.62
N CYS A 115 -15.28 -15.77 8.12
CA CYS A 115 -14.17 -14.96 8.58
C CYS A 115 -14.23 -13.55 8.00
N HIS A 116 -13.44 -12.63 8.54
CA HIS A 116 -13.16 -11.35 7.89
C HIS A 116 -11.86 -11.41 7.10
N THR A 117 -11.81 -10.68 5.98
CA THR A 117 -10.62 -10.58 5.13
C THR A 117 -10.13 -9.14 5.03
N LEU A 118 -8.82 -9.00 4.96
CA LEU A 118 -8.14 -7.72 4.77
C LEU A 118 -7.02 -7.91 3.76
N ASN A 119 -6.74 -6.87 2.98
CA ASN A 119 -5.52 -6.79 2.20
C ASN A 119 -4.99 -5.36 2.16
N GLY A 120 -3.69 -5.24 1.96
CA GLY A 120 -3.03 -3.97 1.74
C GLY A 120 -1.77 -4.16 0.91
N SER A 121 -1.44 -3.18 0.09
CA SER A 121 -0.12 -3.14 -0.52
C SER A 121 0.92 -2.95 0.58
N GLY A 122 2.01 -3.72 0.62
CA GLY A 122 3.16 -3.36 1.46
C GLY A 122 3.66 -1.97 1.05
N VAL A 123 3.99 -1.85 -0.24
CA VAL A 123 4.17 -0.61 -1.01
C VAL A 123 4.12 -0.96 -2.50
N ALA A 124 3.54 -0.12 -3.35
CA ALA A 124 3.52 -0.29 -4.80
C ALA A 124 4.80 0.28 -5.43
N LEU A 125 5.56 -0.59 -6.10
CA LEU A 125 6.93 -0.26 -6.54
C LEU A 125 7.04 0.97 -7.46
N PRO A 126 6.16 1.21 -8.45
CA PRO A 126 6.40 2.29 -9.41
C PRO A 126 6.36 3.68 -8.77
N ARG A 127 5.33 3.95 -7.96
CA ARG A 127 5.18 5.24 -7.27
C ARG A 127 6.21 5.39 -6.15
N LEU A 128 6.53 4.30 -5.46
CA LEU A 128 7.62 4.28 -4.48
C LEU A 128 8.96 4.63 -5.12
N PHE A 129 9.26 4.06 -6.29
CA PHE A 129 10.51 4.33 -7.02
C PHE A 129 10.60 5.81 -7.42
N VAL A 130 9.52 6.40 -7.93
CA VAL A 130 9.47 7.85 -8.21
C VAL A 130 9.80 8.65 -6.95
N ALA A 131 9.16 8.34 -5.82
CA ALA A 131 9.43 9.03 -4.56
C ALA A 131 10.89 8.84 -4.09
N LEU A 132 11.47 7.66 -4.26
CA LEU A 132 12.89 7.41 -3.93
C LEU A 132 13.83 8.24 -4.80
N ILE A 133 13.62 8.29 -6.12
CA ILE A 133 14.48 9.09 -7.00
C ILE A 133 14.34 10.58 -6.67
N GLU A 134 13.13 11.09 -6.53
CA GLU A 134 12.89 12.52 -6.34
C GLU A 134 13.32 13.04 -4.95
N ASN A 135 13.14 12.25 -3.88
CA ASN A 135 13.51 12.67 -2.53
C ASN A 135 15.01 12.50 -2.23
N PHE A 136 15.71 11.65 -2.98
CA PHE A 136 17.13 11.36 -2.73
C PHE A 136 18.08 11.84 -3.83
N GLN A 137 17.59 12.56 -4.84
CA GLN A 137 18.43 13.25 -5.82
C GLN A 137 19.39 14.25 -5.16
N GLN A 138 20.58 14.40 -5.73
CA GLN A 138 21.62 15.32 -5.29
C GLN A 138 21.86 16.43 -6.34
N PRO A 139 22.50 17.56 -5.96
CA PRO A 139 22.76 18.67 -6.90
C PRO A 139 23.60 18.29 -8.13
N ASP A 140 24.41 17.24 -8.05
CA ASP A 140 25.22 16.73 -9.15
C ASP A 140 24.48 15.74 -10.07
N GLY A 141 23.20 15.46 -9.78
CA GLY A 141 22.35 14.53 -10.53
C GLY A 141 22.42 13.07 -10.04
N SER A 142 23.29 12.75 -9.09
CA SER A 142 23.32 11.42 -8.47
C SER A 142 22.09 11.21 -7.57
N VAL A 143 21.77 9.95 -7.27
CA VAL A 143 20.68 9.58 -6.37
C VAL A 143 21.23 8.77 -5.21
N ARG A 144 21.09 9.28 -3.98
CA ARG A 144 21.52 8.56 -2.78
C ARG A 144 20.60 7.37 -2.50
N ILE A 145 21.16 6.21 -2.20
CA ILE A 145 20.40 5.02 -1.80
C ILE A 145 20.15 5.05 -0.29
N PRO A 146 18.88 4.90 0.17
CA PRO A 146 18.57 4.78 1.60
C PRO A 146 19.40 3.69 2.27
N GLU A 147 19.89 3.94 3.50
CA GLU A 147 20.81 3.04 4.21
C GLU A 147 20.32 1.58 4.26
N ASN A 148 19.02 1.39 4.53
CA ASN A 148 18.40 0.07 4.61
C ASN A 148 18.35 -0.70 3.26
N LEU A 149 18.52 0.00 2.13
CA LEU A 149 18.58 -0.62 0.80
C LEU A 149 20.01 -0.90 0.33
N GLN A 150 21.03 -0.28 0.92
CA GLN A 150 22.42 -0.42 0.48
C GLN A 150 22.94 -1.86 0.53
N PRO A 151 22.63 -2.70 1.55
CA PRO A 151 23.05 -4.11 1.55
C PRO A 151 22.46 -4.93 0.41
N TYR A 152 21.28 -4.54 -0.11
CA TYR A 152 20.61 -5.23 -1.21
C TYR A 152 21.07 -4.70 -2.58
N PHE A 153 21.34 -3.39 -2.67
CA PHE A 153 21.77 -2.74 -3.90
C PHE A 153 23.27 -2.89 -4.17
N GLY A 154 24.10 -2.88 -3.11
CA GLY A 154 25.55 -2.99 -3.20
C GLY A 154 26.31 -1.67 -3.36
N ALA A 155 25.62 -0.53 -3.28
CA ALA A 155 26.23 0.81 -3.36
C ALA A 155 25.44 1.83 -2.53
N SER A 156 26.07 2.97 -2.22
CA SER A 156 25.45 4.08 -1.48
C SER A 156 24.73 5.10 -2.37
N GLU A 157 24.97 5.08 -3.68
CA GLU A 157 24.41 6.03 -4.65
C GLU A 157 24.36 5.44 -6.06
N ILE A 158 23.50 6.02 -6.91
CA ILE A 158 23.46 5.84 -8.37
C ILE A 158 24.03 7.11 -8.99
N ARG A 159 24.93 6.98 -9.97
CA ARG A 159 25.52 8.09 -10.73
C ARG A 159 25.05 8.08 -12.18
#